data_AF-R9H280-F1
#
_entry.id   AF-R9H280-F1
#
_cell.length_a   1.000
_cell.length_b   1.000
_cell.length_c   1.000
_cell.angle_alpha   90.00
_cell.angle_beta   90.00
_cell.angle_gamma   90.00
#
_symmetry.space_group_name_H-M   'P 1'
#
loop_
_entity.id
_entity.type
_entity.pdbx_description
1 polymer ?
#
loop_
_entity_poly.entity_id
_entity_poly.type
_entity_poly.pdbx_seq_one_letter_code
_entity_poly.pdbx_strand_id
1 'polypeptide(L)'
;MEEEIDFTKVPYQYAMCLNRECSKANTCLRLLTAQSVPEKIEYWVIISPKHLAAQQGNCPYYRSNVKVRYAKGFIRMLEDLPYKQMQTVISHLMSYFGRRTYYRIRKGERLLTPSEQQRILNILKNCGATHLQNFDAYVEDYDW
;
A
#
# COMPACT_ATOMS: atom_id res chain seq x y z
N MET A 1 4.66 21.75 -7.97
CA MET A 1 4.36 22.03 -6.56
C MET A 1 4.65 20.73 -5.84
N GLU A 2 5.72 20.68 -5.04
CA GLU A 2 6.02 19.49 -4.24
C GLU A 2 4.88 19.34 -3.22
N GLU A 3 4.15 18.21 -3.26
CA GLU A 3 3.16 17.94 -2.23
C GLU A 3 3.89 17.79 -0.89
N GLU A 4 3.53 18.62 0.08
CA GLU A 4 4.08 18.55 1.42
C GLU A 4 3.74 17.21 2.08
N ILE A 5 4.74 16.56 2.69
CA ILE A 5 4.53 15.27 3.36
C ILE A 5 3.80 15.52 4.69
N ASP A 6 2.55 15.05 4.76
CA ASP A 6 1.79 15.01 6.00
C ASP A 6 2.43 14.02 6.98
N PHE A 7 3.19 14.56 7.94
CA PHE A 7 3.92 13.77 8.93
C PHE A 7 3.01 12.97 9.87
N THR A 8 1.72 13.28 9.95
CA THR A 8 0.76 12.49 10.76
C THR A 8 0.48 11.12 10.17
N LYS A 9 0.79 10.92 8.87
CA LYS A 9 0.61 9.66 8.15
C LYS A 9 1.89 8.82 8.06
N VAL A 10 3.05 9.38 8.40
CA VAL A 10 4.33 8.66 8.39
C VAL A 10 4.26 7.53 9.43
N PRO A 11 4.51 6.27 9.06
CA PRO A 11 4.44 5.17 10.01
C PRO A 11 5.44 5.31 11.16
N TYR A 12 5.05 4.80 12.33
CA TYR A 12 5.94 4.72 13.48
C TYR A 12 7.23 3.94 13.12
N GLN A 13 8.38 4.51 13.48
CA GLN A 13 9.72 3.97 13.16
C GLN A 13 9.99 3.76 11.66
N TYR A 14 9.35 4.54 10.79
CA TYR A 14 9.69 4.55 9.38
C TYR A 14 11.16 4.97 9.18
N ALA A 15 12.00 4.06 8.68
CA ALA A 15 13.43 4.33 8.51
C ALA A 15 13.68 5.30 7.35
N MET A 16 14.13 6.51 7.67
CA MET A 16 14.41 7.57 6.70
C MET A 16 15.82 7.43 6.09
N CYS A 17 16.10 8.19 5.03
CA CYS A 17 17.39 8.22 4.37
C CYS A 17 17.93 9.65 4.36
N LEU A 18 19.23 9.83 4.63
CA LEU A 18 19.88 11.14 4.62
C LEU A 18 20.83 11.34 3.42
N ASN A 19 20.92 10.37 2.51
CA ASN A 19 21.83 10.46 1.37
C ASN A 19 21.27 11.36 0.26
N ARG A 20 21.69 12.63 0.27
CA ARG A 20 21.30 13.66 -0.71
C ARG A 20 22.00 13.50 -2.06
N GLU A 21 23.13 12.80 -2.12
CA GLU A 21 23.89 12.56 -3.34
C GLU A 21 23.34 11.36 -4.15
N CYS A 22 22.30 10.70 -3.64
CA CYS A 22 21.66 9.60 -4.33
C CYS A 22 21.01 10.07 -5.64
N SER A 23 21.28 9.36 -6.74
CA SER A 23 20.67 9.64 -8.05
C SER A 23 19.13 9.58 -8.06
N LYS A 24 18.53 8.92 -7.06
CA LYS A 24 17.06 8.83 -6.88
C LYS A 24 16.54 9.78 -5.79
N ALA A 25 17.35 10.71 -5.29
CA ALA A 25 17.00 11.61 -4.19
C ALA A 25 15.62 12.28 -4.35
N ASN A 26 15.39 12.90 -5.50
CA ASN A 26 14.17 13.68 -5.77
C ASN A 26 12.88 12.84 -5.90
N THR A 27 13.00 11.52 -6.03
CA THR A 27 11.85 10.60 -6.12
C THR A 27 11.83 9.57 -4.98
N CYS A 28 12.77 9.67 -4.03
CA CYS A 28 12.89 8.74 -2.92
C CYS A 28 12.12 9.26 -1.71
N LEU A 29 10.98 8.63 -1.42
CA LEU A 29 10.13 8.96 -0.28
C LEU A 29 10.92 9.04 1.03
N ARG A 30 11.88 8.13 1.26
CA ARG A 30 12.69 8.12 2.49
C ARG A 30 13.52 9.38 2.69
N LEU A 31 14.02 10.00 1.62
CA LEU A 31 14.79 11.24 1.70
C LEU A 31 13.86 12.44 1.83
N LEU A 32 12.80 12.47 1.03
CA LEU A 32 11.82 13.56 1.06
C LEU A 32 11.15 13.64 2.44
N THR A 33 10.82 12.51 3.06
CA THR A 33 10.31 12.47 4.44
C THR A 33 11.33 13.01 5.41
N ALA A 34 12.62 12.68 5.27
CA ALA A 34 13.67 13.21 6.15
C ALA A 34 13.82 14.75 6.04
N GLN A 35 13.59 15.30 4.86
CA GLN A 35 13.63 16.75 4.62
C GLN A 35 12.40 17.48 5.19
N SER A 36 11.29 16.76 5.38
CA SER A 36 10.02 17.30 5.86
C SER A 36 9.80 17.04 7.36
N VAL A 37 10.83 16.60 8.10
CA VAL A 37 10.72 16.33 9.54
C VAL A 37 10.39 17.63 10.29
N PRO A 38 9.28 17.69 11.06
CA PRO A 38 8.96 18.86 11.86
C PRO A 38 9.91 19.04 13.05
N GLU A 39 10.13 20.29 13.48
CA GLU A 39 11.02 20.64 14.62
C GLU A 39 10.67 19.91 15.93
N LYS A 40 9.40 19.58 16.14
CA LYS A 40 8.92 18.85 17.33
C LYS A 40 9.39 17.38 17.41
N ILE A 41 9.96 16.82 16.34
CA ILE A 41 10.46 15.44 16.32
C ILE A 41 11.91 15.45 16.77
N GLU A 42 12.15 15.05 18.02
CA GLU A 42 13.50 15.02 18.61
C GLU A 42 14.39 13.90 18.03
N TYR A 43 13.80 12.73 17.77
CA TYR A 43 14.52 11.55 17.30
C TYR A 43 13.72 10.80 16.24
N TRP A 44 14.42 10.27 15.24
CA TRP A 44 13.84 9.41 14.21
C TRP A 44 14.80 8.28 13.82
N VAL A 45 14.26 7.26 13.15
CA VAL A 45 15.04 6.11 12.68
C VAL A 45 15.59 6.42 11.29
N ILE A 46 16.88 6.16 11.09
CA ILE A 46 17.53 6.25 9.78
C ILE A 46 18.10 4.91 9.36
N ILE A 47 18.18 4.69 8.05
CA ILE A 47 18.98 3.62 7.49
C ILE A 47 20.46 3.99 7.70
N SER A 48 21.26 3.03 8.17
CA SER A 48 22.69 3.22 8.44
C SER A 48 23.42 3.80 7.21
N PRO A 49 24.04 5.00 7.32
CA PRO A 49 24.77 5.60 6.22
C PRO A 49 25.93 4.73 5.73
N LYS A 50 26.65 4.07 6.66
CA LYS A 50 27.74 3.15 6.32
C LYS A 50 27.24 1.95 5.52
N HIS A 51 26.04 1.45 5.85
CA HIS A 51 25.42 0.38 5.08
C HIS A 51 25.02 0.85 3.68
N LEU A 52 24.40 2.03 3.56
CA LEU A 52 24.03 2.61 2.27
C LEU A 52 25.23 2.87 1.36
N ALA A 53 26.35 3.35 1.91
CA ALA A 53 27.57 3.61 1.14
C ALA A 53 28.21 2.33 0.57
N ALA A 54 27.97 1.18 1.19
CA ALA A 54 28.44 -0.12 0.70
C ALA A 54 27.55 -0.69 -0.42
N GLN A 55 26.35 -0.14 -0.63
CA GLN A 55 25.43 -0.59 -1.68
C GLN A 55 25.85 -0.02 -3.04
N GLN A 56 25.93 -0.89 -4.05
CA GLN A 56 26.23 -0.48 -5.43
C GLN A 56 24.96 -0.53 -6.29
N GLY A 57 24.67 0.57 -6.99
CA GLY A 57 23.59 0.63 -7.99
C GLY A 57 22.17 0.62 -7.40
N ASN A 58 21.50 -0.54 -7.44
CA ASN A 58 20.09 -0.68 -7.09
C ASN A 58 19.85 -0.71 -5.57
N CYS A 59 19.52 0.45 -5.01
CA CYS A 59 19.16 0.58 -3.59
C CYS A 59 17.89 -0.23 -3.24
N PRO A 60 17.97 -1.26 -2.37
CA PRO A 60 16.80 -2.07 -1.97
C PRO A 60 15.81 -1.29 -1.08
N TYR A 61 16.26 -0.19 -0.53
CA TYR A 61 15.47 0.69 0.33
C TYR A 61 14.72 1.76 -0.44
N TYR A 62 14.96 1.92 -1.75
CA TYR A 62 14.25 2.91 -2.54
C TYR A 62 12.72 2.72 -2.42
N ARG A 63 12.02 3.83 -2.20
CA ARG A 63 10.56 3.92 -2.20
C ARG A 63 10.17 5.12 -3.03
N SER A 64 9.28 4.92 -3.98
CA SER A 64 8.83 6.00 -4.86
C SER A 64 7.97 6.99 -4.07
N ASN A 65 8.14 8.27 -4.35
CA ASN A 65 7.24 9.33 -3.87
C ASN A 65 5.96 9.44 -4.72
N VAL A 66 5.60 8.40 -5.46
CA VAL A 66 4.36 8.35 -6.23
C VAL A 66 3.33 7.65 -5.36
N LYS A 67 2.22 8.33 -5.09
CA LYS A 67 1.12 7.74 -4.34
C LYS A 67 0.56 6.54 -5.08
N VAL A 68 0.22 5.53 -4.31
CA VAL A 68 -0.42 4.30 -4.77
C VAL A 68 -1.92 4.41 -4.49
N ARG A 69 -2.72 3.98 -5.45
CA ARG A 69 -4.18 3.91 -5.30
C ARG A 69 -4.57 2.61 -4.62
N TYR A 70 -4.87 2.69 -3.33
CA TYR A 70 -5.40 1.59 -2.54
C TYR A 70 -6.92 1.53 -2.63
N ALA A 71 -7.49 0.32 -2.60
CA ALA A 71 -8.93 0.13 -2.51
C ALA A 71 -9.37 -0.11 -1.06
N LYS A 72 -10.61 0.27 -0.76
CA LYS A 72 -11.23 0.12 0.56
C LYS A 72 -12.59 -0.54 0.40
N GLY A 73 -12.70 -1.78 0.85
CA GLY A 73 -13.96 -2.54 0.80
C GLY A 73 -14.29 -3.06 -0.60
N PHE A 74 -15.04 -4.16 -0.64
CA PHE A 74 -15.63 -4.71 -1.86
C PHE A 74 -16.94 -5.43 -1.57
N ILE A 75 -17.69 -4.99 -0.56
CA ILE A 75 -18.91 -5.69 -0.14
C ILE A 75 -19.94 -5.72 -1.26
N ARG A 76 -20.06 -4.62 -2.03
CA ARG A 76 -21.04 -4.50 -3.11
C ARG A 76 -20.76 -5.49 -4.23
N MET A 77 -19.48 -5.69 -4.58
CA MET A 77 -19.08 -6.70 -5.56
C MET A 77 -19.54 -8.11 -5.19
N LEU A 78 -19.67 -8.44 -3.90
CA LEU A 78 -20.15 -9.74 -3.46
C LEU A 78 -21.68 -9.82 -3.47
N GLU A 79 -22.35 -8.72 -3.12
CA GLU A 79 -23.83 -8.62 -3.08
C GLU A 79 -24.46 -8.75 -4.47
N ASP A 80 -23.73 -8.34 -5.52
CA ASP A 80 -24.17 -8.49 -6.91
C ASP A 80 -24.07 -9.93 -7.44
N LEU A 81 -23.40 -10.83 -6.73
CA LEU A 81 -23.19 -12.20 -7.19
C LEU A 81 -24.37 -13.11 -6.83
N PRO A 82 -24.76 -14.04 -7.71
CA PRO A 82 -25.59 -15.18 -7.35
C PRO A 82 -25.04 -15.92 -6.11
N TYR A 83 -25.92 -16.29 -5.20
CA TYR A 83 -25.54 -16.84 -3.88
C TYR A 83 -24.50 -17.97 -3.94
N LYS A 84 -24.67 -18.95 -4.84
CA LYS A 84 -23.72 -20.07 -4.98
C LYS A 84 -22.33 -19.60 -5.40
N GLN A 85 -22.27 -18.65 -6.32
CA GLN A 85 -21.01 -18.06 -6.80
C GLN A 85 -20.34 -17.24 -5.71
N MET A 86 -21.12 -16.44 -4.96
CA MET A 86 -20.63 -15.70 -3.81
C MET A 86 -19.97 -16.64 -2.80
N GLN A 87 -20.60 -17.77 -2.45
CA GLN A 87 -20.01 -18.75 -1.51
C GLN A 87 -18.65 -19.27 -2.00
N THR A 88 -18.53 -19.61 -3.29
CA THR A 88 -17.27 -20.06 -3.89
C THR A 88 -16.20 -18.97 -3.84
N VAL A 89 -16.54 -17.73 -4.23
CA VAL A 89 -15.63 -16.58 -4.16
C VAL A 89 -15.14 -16.35 -2.73
N ILE A 90 -16.05 -16.36 -1.75
CA ILE A 90 -15.70 -16.18 -0.33
C ILE A 90 -14.74 -17.26 0.13
N SER A 91 -14.96 -18.52 -0.25
CA SER A 91 -14.05 -19.63 0.07
C SER A 91 -12.64 -19.40 -0.49
N HIS A 92 -12.52 -19.00 -1.76
CA HIS A 92 -11.21 -18.70 -2.37
C HIS A 92 -10.52 -17.49 -1.72
N LEU A 93 -11.27 -16.43 -1.42
CA LEU A 93 -10.74 -15.23 -0.77
C LEU A 93 -10.28 -15.55 0.66
N MET A 94 -11.05 -16.32 1.42
CA MET A 94 -10.66 -16.75 2.77
C MET A 94 -9.44 -17.67 2.75
N SER A 95 -9.34 -18.57 1.77
CA SER A 95 -8.17 -19.43 1.59
C SER A 95 -6.90 -18.62 1.30
N TYR A 96 -7.00 -17.56 0.50
CA TYR A 96 -5.85 -16.73 0.14
C TYR A 96 -5.45 -15.73 1.24
N PHE A 97 -6.40 -14.98 1.80
CA PHE A 97 -6.12 -13.92 2.77
C PHE A 97 -6.11 -14.40 4.23
N GLY A 98 -6.72 -15.56 4.51
CA GLY A 98 -7.10 -15.97 5.85
C GLY A 98 -8.40 -15.31 6.32
N ARG A 99 -9.16 -16.01 7.15
CA ARG A 99 -10.52 -15.62 7.57
C ARG A 99 -10.57 -14.23 8.21
N ARG A 100 -9.64 -13.92 9.13
CA ARG A 100 -9.60 -12.62 9.83
C ARG A 100 -9.33 -11.48 8.86
N THR A 101 -8.33 -11.61 8.01
CA THR A 101 -7.96 -10.58 7.03
C THR A 101 -9.08 -10.34 6.05
N TYR A 102 -9.69 -11.42 5.53
CA TYR A 102 -10.81 -11.35 4.61
C TYR A 102 -11.93 -10.42 5.11
N TYR A 103 -12.39 -10.61 6.35
CA TYR A 103 -13.48 -9.77 6.87
C TYR A 103 -13.08 -8.30 7.03
N ARG A 104 -11.82 -8.01 7.38
CA ARG A 104 -11.29 -6.64 7.50
C ARG A 104 -11.20 -5.94 6.15
N ILE A 105 -10.64 -6.61 5.13
CA ILE A 105 -10.54 -6.05 3.78
C ILE A 105 -11.91 -5.89 3.12
N ARG A 106 -12.83 -6.84 3.35
CA ARG A 106 -14.19 -6.81 2.79
C ARG A 106 -14.97 -5.59 3.27
N LYS A 107 -14.86 -5.25 4.56
CA LYS A 107 -15.48 -4.06 5.16
C LYS A 107 -14.69 -2.76 4.93
N GLY A 108 -13.49 -2.84 4.35
CA GLY A 108 -12.62 -1.68 4.18
C GLY A 108 -11.91 -1.20 5.46
N GLU A 109 -11.84 -2.03 6.50
CA GLU A 109 -11.05 -1.74 7.71
C GLU A 109 -9.53 -1.86 7.44
N ARG A 110 -9.15 -2.60 6.40
CA ARG A 110 -7.79 -2.66 5.88
C ARG A 110 -7.80 -2.35 4.39
N LEU A 111 -6.91 -1.47 3.98
CA LEU A 111 -6.69 -1.13 2.58
C LEU A 111 -6.12 -2.32 1.79
N LEU A 112 -6.44 -2.35 0.51
CA LEU A 112 -5.99 -3.35 -0.45
C LEU A 112 -4.91 -2.75 -1.35
N THR A 113 -3.74 -3.39 -1.39
CA THR A 113 -2.68 -3.01 -2.33
C THR A 113 -3.14 -3.27 -3.78
N PRO A 114 -2.51 -2.65 -4.79
CA PRO A 114 -2.85 -2.92 -6.18
C PRO A 114 -2.75 -4.40 -6.57
N SER A 115 -1.77 -5.13 -6.02
CA SER A 115 -1.62 -6.56 -6.28
C SER A 115 -2.76 -7.38 -5.66
N GLU A 116 -3.21 -7.02 -4.46
CA GLU A 116 -4.35 -7.65 -3.80
C GLU A 116 -5.67 -7.33 -4.51
N GLN A 117 -5.83 -6.08 -4.97
CA GLN A 117 -6.96 -5.68 -5.82
C GLN A 117 -7.05 -6.58 -7.04
N GLN A 118 -5.94 -6.72 -7.79
CA GLN A 118 -5.89 -7.58 -8.96
C GLN A 118 -6.19 -9.04 -8.61
N ARG A 119 -5.71 -9.53 -7.46
CA ARG A 119 -5.98 -10.89 -7.01
C ARG A 119 -7.47 -11.13 -6.75
N ILE A 120 -8.15 -10.17 -6.11
CA ILE A 120 -9.60 -10.24 -5.87
C ILE A 120 -10.37 -10.26 -7.19
N LEU A 121 -10.04 -9.34 -8.12
CA LEU A 121 -10.67 -9.27 -9.44
C LEU A 121 -10.47 -10.59 -10.22
N ASN A 122 -9.28 -11.18 -10.16
CA ASN A 122 -9.00 -12.46 -10.80
C ASN A 122 -9.82 -13.61 -10.20
N ILE A 123 -9.99 -13.66 -8.87
CA ILE A 123 -10.84 -14.67 -8.21
C ILE A 123 -12.30 -14.50 -8.64
N LEU A 124 -12.82 -13.27 -8.62
CA LEU A 124 -14.19 -12.99 -9.06
C LEU A 124 -14.41 -13.43 -10.52
N LYS A 125 -13.49 -13.06 -11.42
CA LYS A 125 -13.53 -13.43 -12.83
C LYS A 125 -13.49 -14.95 -13.02
N ASN A 126 -12.60 -15.65 -12.32
CA ASN A 126 -12.47 -17.10 -12.42
C ASN A 126 -13.70 -17.85 -11.89
N CYS A 127 -14.44 -17.24 -10.96
CA CYS A 127 -15.73 -17.78 -10.51
C CYS A 127 -16.88 -17.44 -11.47
N GLY A 128 -16.64 -16.72 -12.57
CA GLY A 128 -17.63 -16.39 -13.60
C GLY A 128 -18.32 -15.04 -13.45
N ALA A 129 -17.76 -14.09 -12.69
CA ALA A 129 -18.36 -12.76 -12.54
C ALA A 129 -18.20 -11.99 -13.87
N THR A 130 -19.31 -11.63 -14.51
CA THR A 130 -19.33 -10.98 -15.83
C THR A 130 -19.29 -9.45 -15.75
N HIS A 131 -19.81 -8.87 -14.67
CA HIS A 131 -19.81 -7.42 -14.43
C HIS A 131 -19.09 -7.12 -13.11
N LEU A 132 -17.82 -6.76 -13.20
CA LEU A 132 -17.03 -6.35 -12.04
C LEU A 132 -17.25 -4.86 -11.80
N GLN A 133 -17.90 -4.52 -10.69
CA GLN A 133 -17.99 -3.14 -10.23
C GLN A 133 -16.64 -2.63 -9.72
N ASN A 134 -16.56 -1.33 -9.44
CA ASN A 134 -15.43 -0.75 -8.70
C ASN A 134 -15.43 -1.20 -7.23
N PHE A 135 -14.27 -1.14 -6.58
CA PHE A 135 -14.19 -1.32 -5.12
C PHE A 135 -15.04 -0.23 -4.43
N ASP A 136 -15.44 -0.47 -3.17
CA ASP A 136 -16.43 0.41 -2.51
C ASP A 136 -15.93 1.86 -2.37
N ALA A 137 -14.61 2.04 -2.20
CA ALA A 137 -13.91 3.32 -2.24
C ALA A 137 -12.42 3.13 -2.59
N TYR A 138 -11.74 4.25 -2.88
CA TYR A 138 -10.28 4.30 -3.08
C TYR A 138 -9.65 5.41 -2.25
N VAL A 139 -8.39 5.22 -1.89
CA VAL A 139 -7.54 6.21 -1.22
C VAL A 139 -6.18 6.22 -1.92
N GLU A 140 -5.63 7.42 -2.13
CA GLU A 140 -4.25 7.57 -2.59
C GLU A 140 -3.34 7.84 -1.39
N ASP A 141 -2.32 7.00 -1.23
CA ASP A 141 -1.35 7.12 -0.14
C ASP A 141 0.03 6.65 -0.60
N TYR A 142 1.07 7.00 0.14
CA TYR A 142 2.40 6.50 -0.16
C TYR A 142 2.56 5.02 0.21
N ASP A 143 3.37 4.30 -0.57
CA ASP A 143 3.82 2.95 -0.22
C ASP A 143 5.00 3.07 0.74
N TRP A 144 4.68 3.32 2.01
CA TRP A 144 5.65 3.53 3.09
C TRP A 144 6.64 2.37 3.20
#